data_AF-A0A2Z3GE49-F1
#
_entry.id   AF-A0A2Z3GE49-F1
#
_cell.length_a   1.000
_cell.length_b   1.000
_cell.length_c   1.000
_cell.angle_alpha   90.00
_cell.angle_beta   90.00
_cell.angle_gamma   90.00
#
_symmetry.space_group_name_H-M   'P 1'
#
loop_
_entity.id
_entity.type
_entity.pdbx_description
1 polymer ?
#
loop_
_entity_poly.entity_id
_entity_poly.type
_entity_poly.pdbx_seq_one_letter_code
_entity_poly.pdbx_strand_id
1 'polypeptide(L)'
;MRVVYTGHVTFVGTGQTIVNDWIWIAATVALPAQATLTNHYMLSLERLTLADGATLHNVHQCTTTALALDAGATVQNDTDAWMQVYTAAFTNDGLIRNCGTFLAQDWAASGRVVGCTPLPVKLISFTAEPAAGAVALRWRTAQEVNAARYEVERSTDGLLFATLSQQPARGAGAYAASDQARPGPQYYRLRLVDADASFSYSPVAVVNGAALIGRVWYNEIGQRLGAPQAGFLIEVSTYANGAVESRKYLQQ
;
A
#
# COMPACT_ATOMS: atom_id res chain seq x y z
N MET A 1 -2.60 17.06 20.29
CA MET A 1 -2.23 18.46 20.06
C MET A 1 -1.09 18.45 19.05
N ARG A 2 -1.40 18.75 17.78
CA ARG A 2 -0.49 18.60 16.63
C ARG A 2 0.24 19.92 16.42
N VAL A 3 1.56 19.89 16.28
CA VAL A 3 2.37 21.07 16.00
C VAL A 3 2.13 21.44 14.53
N VAL A 4 1.45 22.56 14.30
CA VAL A 4 1.44 23.24 13.01
C VAL A 4 2.69 24.11 13.00
N TYR A 5 3.67 23.82 12.15
CA TYR A 5 4.78 24.75 11.92
C TYR A 5 4.26 25.90 11.06
N THR A 6 3.66 26.91 11.68
CA THR A 6 3.36 28.19 11.02
C THR A 6 4.61 29.06 11.06
N GLY A 7 5.37 29.10 9.97
CA GLY A 7 6.58 29.92 9.89
C GLY A 7 7.30 29.81 8.56
N HIS A 8 8.21 30.75 8.30
CA HIS A 8 9.13 30.70 7.16
C HIS A 8 10.19 29.63 7.44
N VAL A 9 10.26 28.58 6.61
CA VAL A 9 11.30 27.55 6.75
C VAL A 9 12.43 27.89 5.80
N THR A 10 13.51 28.46 6.35
CA THR A 10 14.74 28.73 5.60
C THR A 10 15.73 27.60 5.85
N PHE A 11 16.14 26.93 4.78
CA PHE A 11 17.14 25.85 4.83
C PHE A 11 18.53 26.44 4.59
N VAL A 12 19.52 26.03 5.38
CA VAL A 12 20.89 26.57 5.31
C VAL A 12 21.86 25.44 4.99
N GLY A 13 22.33 25.36 3.74
CA GLY A 13 23.32 24.38 3.27
C GLY A 13 22.91 23.68 1.97
N THR A 14 23.87 23.18 1.20
CA THR A 14 23.63 22.40 -0.03
C THR A 14 23.43 20.91 0.26
N GLY A 15 22.56 20.24 -0.50
CA GLY A 15 22.42 18.78 -0.43
C GLY A 15 21.66 18.20 0.78
N GLN A 16 20.88 19.01 1.49
CA GLN A 16 20.10 18.55 2.66
C GLN A 16 18.98 17.59 2.25
N THR A 17 18.70 16.58 3.08
CA THR A 17 17.51 15.73 2.95
C THR A 17 16.54 16.08 4.07
N ILE A 18 15.28 16.37 3.71
CA ILE A 18 14.22 16.77 4.60
C ILE A 18 13.04 15.83 4.38
N VAL A 19 12.39 15.40 5.46
CA VAL A 19 11.20 14.53 5.40
C VAL A 19 10.06 15.22 6.15
N ASN A 20 8.94 15.44 5.47
CA ASN A 20 7.70 15.89 6.07
C ASN A 20 6.74 14.71 6.29
N ASP A 21 6.64 14.25 7.53
CA ASP A 21 5.70 13.22 7.98
C ASP A 21 4.42 13.81 8.64
N TRP A 22 4.22 15.12 8.56
CA TRP A 22 3.15 15.84 9.27
C TRP A 22 2.43 16.85 8.37
N ILE A 23 1.46 17.57 8.96
CA ILE A 23 0.83 18.72 8.30
C ILE A 23 1.78 19.92 8.39
N TRP A 24 2.25 20.39 7.24
CA TRP A 24 3.01 21.63 7.11
C TRP A 24 2.17 22.72 6.44
N ILE A 25 2.09 23.87 7.10
CA ILE A 25 1.44 25.07 6.58
C ILE A 25 2.43 26.23 6.72
N ALA A 26 3.06 26.64 5.63
CA ALA A 26 4.12 27.64 5.66
C ALA A 26 3.93 28.72 4.58
N ALA A 27 4.37 29.94 4.87
CA ALA A 27 4.32 31.02 3.88
C ALA A 27 5.28 30.73 2.71
N THR A 28 6.53 30.38 3.00
CA THR A 28 7.51 30.09 1.95
C THR A 28 8.41 28.92 2.35
N VAL A 29 8.63 28.04 1.39
CA VAL A 29 9.63 26.96 1.41
C VAL A 29 10.52 27.16 0.19
N ALA A 30 11.81 27.35 0.43
CA ALA A 30 12.82 27.53 -0.61
C ALA A 30 13.87 26.43 -0.48
N LEU A 31 13.81 25.40 -1.32
CA LEU A 31 14.80 24.32 -1.31
C LEU A 31 16.11 24.83 -1.93
N PRO A 32 17.24 24.80 -1.19
CA PRO A 32 18.53 25.21 -1.70
C PRO A 32 19.05 24.19 -2.69
N ALA A 33 20.11 24.56 -3.42
CA ALA A 33 20.69 23.72 -4.45
C ALA A 33 20.98 22.29 -3.92
N GLN A 34 20.61 21.31 -4.74
CA GLN A 34 20.75 19.87 -4.46
C GLN A 34 19.96 19.33 -3.26
N ALA A 35 19.14 20.14 -2.58
CA ALA A 35 18.35 19.66 -1.44
C ALA A 35 17.16 18.81 -1.89
N THR A 36 16.81 17.80 -1.08
CA THR A 36 15.63 16.95 -1.29
C THR A 36 14.64 17.13 -0.16
N LEU A 37 13.38 17.40 -0.49
CA LEU A 37 12.24 17.33 0.43
C LEU A 37 11.34 16.18 0.02
N THR A 38 11.16 15.21 0.91
CA THR A 38 10.15 14.15 0.76
C THR A 38 8.91 14.51 1.57
N ASN A 39 7.76 14.65 0.92
CA ASN A 39 6.48 14.92 1.56
C ASN A 39 5.63 13.64 1.63
N HIS A 40 5.54 13.04 2.82
CA HIS A 40 4.70 11.86 3.07
C HIS A 40 3.28 12.21 3.54
N TYR A 41 2.99 13.49 3.82
CA TYR A 41 1.67 13.91 4.29
C TYR A 41 1.22 15.20 3.58
N MET A 42 0.73 16.21 4.32
CA MET A 42 0.16 17.42 3.73
C MET A 42 1.15 18.57 3.83
N LEU A 43 1.42 19.19 2.68
CA LEU A 43 2.21 20.40 2.52
C LEU A 43 1.33 21.48 1.89
N SER A 44 1.08 22.59 2.59
CA SER A 44 0.28 23.71 2.10
C SER A 44 1.07 25.00 2.21
N LEU A 45 1.34 25.63 1.07
CA LEU A 45 2.31 26.71 0.95
C LEU A 45 1.73 27.93 0.24
N GLU A 46 2.18 29.14 0.59
CA GLU A 46 1.95 30.28 -0.30
C GLU A 46 2.96 30.27 -1.45
N ARG A 47 4.23 29.95 -1.18
CA ARG A 47 5.27 29.85 -2.22
C ARG A 47 6.22 28.68 -1.99
N LEU A 48 6.48 27.94 -3.06
CA LEU A 48 7.47 26.88 -3.13
C LEU A 48 8.51 27.23 -4.22
N THR A 49 9.79 27.29 -3.87
CA THR A 49 10.88 27.49 -4.83
C THR A 49 11.92 26.38 -4.72
N LEU A 50 12.38 25.85 -5.86
CA LEU A 50 13.40 24.83 -5.93
C LEU A 50 14.58 25.35 -6.76
N ALA A 51 15.75 25.42 -6.14
CA ALA A 51 17.00 25.78 -6.80
C ALA A 51 17.56 24.63 -7.66
N ASP A 52 18.65 24.89 -8.39
CA ASP A 52 19.32 23.89 -9.24
C ASP A 52 19.63 22.57 -8.50
N GLY A 53 19.20 21.47 -9.12
CA GLY A 53 19.27 20.11 -8.58
C GLY A 53 18.41 19.83 -7.34
N ALA A 54 17.65 20.79 -6.84
CA ALA A 54 16.74 20.53 -5.72
C ALA A 54 15.58 19.62 -6.16
N THR A 55 15.14 18.75 -5.28
CA THR A 55 14.07 17.78 -5.54
C THR A 55 12.97 17.88 -4.49
N LEU A 56 11.72 18.02 -4.94
CA LEU A 56 10.54 17.68 -4.14
C LEU A 56 10.05 16.30 -4.55
N HIS A 57 10.07 15.35 -3.64
CA HIS A 57 9.38 14.07 -3.79
C HIS A 57 8.08 14.12 -3.00
N ASN A 58 6.97 14.25 -3.69
CA ASN A 58 5.64 14.35 -3.10
C ASN A 58 4.91 13.01 -3.24
N VAL A 59 4.61 12.38 -2.11
CA VAL A 59 3.92 11.09 -2.04
C VAL A 59 2.44 11.26 -1.69
N HIS A 60 2.04 12.45 -1.22
CA HIS A 60 0.65 12.74 -0.80
C HIS A 60 0.20 14.13 -1.27
N GLN A 61 -0.21 15.03 -0.37
CA GLN A 61 -0.89 16.28 -0.73
C GLN A 61 0.08 17.45 -0.68
N CYS A 62 0.24 18.15 -1.80
CA CYS A 62 1.00 19.40 -1.88
C CYS A 62 0.17 20.51 -2.55
N THR A 63 -0.15 21.56 -1.82
CA THR A 63 -0.77 22.76 -2.38
C THR A 63 0.19 23.94 -2.32
N THR A 64 0.25 24.73 -3.39
CA THR A 64 0.96 25.99 -3.34
C THR A 64 0.26 27.08 -4.16
N THR A 65 0.31 28.33 -3.68
CA THR A 65 -0.19 29.47 -4.46
C THR A 65 0.76 29.81 -5.60
N ALA A 66 2.08 29.66 -5.42
CA ALA A 66 3.11 29.94 -6.41
C ALA A 66 4.24 28.89 -6.40
N LEU A 67 4.66 28.45 -7.58
CA LEU A 67 5.72 27.45 -7.78
C LEU A 67 6.80 27.99 -8.71
N ALA A 68 8.06 27.96 -8.28
CA ALA A 68 9.19 28.29 -9.14
C ALA A 68 10.23 27.16 -9.13
N LEU A 69 10.53 26.63 -10.31
CA LEU A 69 11.56 25.60 -10.52
C LEU A 69 12.69 26.17 -11.37
N ASP A 70 13.89 26.25 -10.81
CA ASP A 70 15.09 26.59 -11.55
C ASP A 70 15.49 25.45 -12.50
N ALA A 71 16.39 25.74 -13.45
CA ALA A 71 17.01 24.71 -14.27
C ALA A 71 17.62 23.61 -13.39
N GLY A 72 17.37 22.35 -13.73
CA GLY A 72 17.85 21.19 -12.96
C GLY A 72 16.99 20.80 -11.74
N ALA A 73 16.07 21.66 -11.30
CA ALA A 73 15.13 21.32 -10.24
C ALA A 73 14.14 20.23 -10.68
N THR A 74 13.73 19.36 -9.75
CA THR A 74 12.78 18.28 -10.01
C THR A 74 11.61 18.28 -9.02
N VAL A 75 10.39 18.18 -9.53
CA VAL A 75 9.22 17.76 -8.74
C VAL A 75 8.85 16.35 -9.19
N GLN A 76 8.82 15.41 -8.25
CA GLN A 76 8.36 14.04 -8.45
C GLN A 76 7.07 13.82 -7.64
N ASN A 77 5.96 13.60 -8.32
CA ASN A 77 4.70 13.17 -7.70
C ASN A 77 4.53 11.66 -7.91
N ASP A 78 4.25 10.92 -6.85
CA ASP A 78 3.91 9.49 -6.93
C ASP A 78 2.44 9.27 -7.35
N THR A 79 2.04 8.02 -7.55
CA THR A 79 0.76 7.64 -8.17
C THR A 79 -0.47 8.18 -7.43
N ASP A 80 -0.44 8.19 -6.11
CA ASP A 80 -1.53 8.71 -5.26
C ASP A 80 -1.33 10.17 -4.84
N ALA A 81 -0.22 10.79 -5.26
CA ALA A 81 0.09 12.15 -4.91
C ALA A 81 -0.83 13.13 -5.65
N TRP A 82 -1.27 14.15 -4.91
CA TRP A 82 -2.05 15.24 -5.46
C TRP A 82 -1.32 16.56 -5.23
N MET A 83 -1.03 17.27 -6.33
CA MET A 83 -0.44 18.59 -6.30
C MET A 83 -1.32 19.62 -7.00
N GLN A 84 -1.56 20.76 -6.36
CA GLN A 84 -2.27 21.89 -6.97
C GLN A 84 -1.48 23.21 -6.84
N VAL A 85 -1.34 23.90 -7.97
CA VAL A 85 -0.81 25.27 -8.07
C VAL A 85 -1.95 26.23 -8.40
N TYR A 86 -2.26 27.15 -7.49
CA TYR A 86 -3.48 27.97 -7.56
C TYR A 86 -3.38 29.27 -8.38
N THR A 87 -2.19 29.73 -8.79
CA THR A 87 -2.09 31.01 -9.53
C THR A 87 -1.15 30.90 -10.73
N ALA A 88 -1.21 31.91 -11.60
CA ALA A 88 -0.31 32.07 -12.75
C ALA A 88 1.16 32.31 -12.37
N ALA A 89 1.50 32.45 -11.09
CA ALA A 89 2.89 32.52 -10.62
C ALA A 89 3.54 31.12 -10.59
N PHE A 90 3.46 30.42 -11.72
CA PHE A 90 4.09 29.13 -11.96
C PHE A 90 5.18 29.28 -13.02
N THR A 91 6.44 29.16 -12.61
CA THR A 91 7.60 29.13 -13.51
C THR A 91 8.28 27.76 -13.44
N ASN A 92 8.58 27.18 -14.60
CA ASN A 92 9.19 25.87 -14.69
C ASN A 92 10.34 25.87 -15.70
N ASP A 93 11.57 25.98 -15.21
CA ASP A 93 12.76 25.74 -16.02
C ASP A 93 13.38 24.35 -15.74
N GLY A 94 12.72 23.57 -14.88
CA GLY A 94 13.13 22.23 -14.44
C GLY A 94 12.30 21.09 -15.05
N LEU A 95 12.17 20.02 -14.26
CA LEU A 95 11.46 18.80 -14.62
C LEU A 95 10.34 18.49 -13.62
N ILE A 96 9.13 18.25 -14.12
CA ILE A 96 8.04 17.66 -13.36
C ILE A 96 7.83 16.23 -13.83
N ARG A 97 8.10 15.26 -12.96
CA ARG A 97 7.75 13.84 -13.13
C ARG A 97 6.46 13.58 -12.36
N ASN A 98 5.34 13.49 -13.06
CA ASN A 98 4.05 13.34 -12.42
C ASN A 98 3.46 11.95 -12.68
N CYS A 99 3.44 11.10 -11.65
CA CYS A 99 2.79 9.79 -11.68
C CYS A 99 1.33 9.85 -11.19
N GLY A 100 0.97 10.89 -10.42
CA GLY A 100 -0.37 11.10 -9.85
C GLY A 100 -1.12 12.26 -10.48
N THR A 101 -1.73 13.13 -9.66
CA THR A 101 -2.48 14.30 -10.14
C THR A 101 -1.67 15.58 -9.94
N PHE A 102 -1.48 16.33 -11.03
CA PHE A 102 -0.94 17.69 -10.98
C PHE A 102 -1.93 18.64 -11.66
N LEU A 103 -2.45 19.58 -10.89
CA LEU A 103 -3.32 20.65 -11.39
C LEU A 103 -2.59 21.98 -11.28
N ALA A 104 -2.61 22.75 -12.36
CA ALA A 104 -2.21 24.15 -12.35
C ALA A 104 -3.37 24.97 -12.92
N GLN A 105 -3.66 26.12 -12.30
CA GLN A 105 -4.62 27.07 -12.85
C GLN A 105 -4.16 27.59 -14.22
N ASP A 106 -2.87 27.96 -14.31
CA ASP A 106 -2.22 28.34 -15.55
C ASP A 106 -0.88 27.60 -15.62
N TRP A 107 -0.62 26.93 -16.74
CA TRP A 107 0.64 26.19 -16.94
C TRP A 107 1.76 27.14 -17.35
N ALA A 108 2.98 26.88 -16.83
CA ALA A 108 4.17 27.60 -17.24
C ALA A 108 4.42 27.47 -18.76
N ALA A 109 4.87 28.55 -19.40
CA ALA A 109 5.16 28.57 -20.83
C ALA A 109 6.40 27.75 -21.24
N SER A 110 7.28 27.47 -20.28
CA SER A 110 8.51 26.69 -20.40
C SER A 110 8.49 25.47 -19.46
N GLY A 111 9.47 24.57 -19.65
CA GLY A 111 9.71 23.43 -18.77
C GLY A 111 9.17 22.11 -19.27
N ARG A 112 9.65 21.02 -18.68
CA ARG A 112 9.31 19.66 -19.10
C ARG A 112 8.41 19.00 -18.06
N VAL A 113 7.20 18.64 -18.47
CA VAL A 113 6.30 17.79 -17.68
C VAL A 113 6.25 16.42 -18.34
N VAL A 114 6.62 15.38 -17.60
CA VAL A 114 6.52 13.99 -18.06
C VAL A 114 5.59 13.23 -17.12
N GLY A 115 4.65 12.51 -17.71
CA GLY A 115 3.90 11.50 -16.98
C GLY A 115 4.83 10.35 -16.63
N CYS A 116 4.70 9.80 -15.42
CA CYS A 116 5.22 8.46 -15.19
C CYS A 116 4.28 7.47 -15.85
N THR A 117 4.84 6.48 -16.53
CA THR A 117 4.22 5.17 -16.54
C THR A 117 4.84 4.46 -15.35
N PRO A 118 4.21 4.45 -14.15
CA PRO A 118 4.69 3.55 -13.11
C PRO A 118 4.66 2.16 -13.75
N LEU A 119 5.83 1.57 -14.01
CA LEU A 119 5.87 0.20 -14.53
C LEU A 119 5.34 -0.64 -13.36
N PRO A 120 4.13 -1.20 -13.46
CA PRO A 120 3.59 -1.99 -12.38
C PRO A 120 4.57 -3.13 -12.13
N VAL A 121 4.72 -3.58 -10.88
CA VAL A 121 5.23 -4.93 -10.66
C VAL A 121 4.36 -5.87 -11.48
N LYS A 122 4.92 -6.36 -12.59
CA LYS A 122 4.15 -7.18 -13.52
C LYS A 122 4.14 -8.59 -12.95
N LEU A 123 3.18 -8.82 -12.06
CA LEU A 123 2.82 -10.13 -11.58
C LEU A 123 2.47 -10.99 -12.81
N ILE A 124 3.24 -12.04 -13.05
CA ILE A 124 2.98 -12.99 -14.13
C ILE A 124 1.83 -13.90 -13.72
N SER A 125 1.87 -14.38 -12.47
CA SER A 125 0.91 -15.35 -11.96
C SER A 125 0.89 -15.34 -10.44
N PHE A 126 -0.28 -15.56 -9.86
CA PHE A 126 -0.45 -15.96 -8.46
C PHE A 126 -1.42 -17.14 -8.41
N THR A 127 -1.04 -18.17 -7.68
CA THR A 127 -1.78 -19.43 -7.59
C THR A 127 -1.84 -19.91 -6.15
N ALA A 128 -2.95 -20.55 -5.80
CA ALA A 128 -3.19 -21.22 -4.54
C ALA A 128 -3.68 -22.64 -4.84
N GLU A 129 -2.98 -23.64 -4.30
CA GLU A 129 -3.25 -25.06 -4.59
C GLU A 129 -3.31 -25.86 -3.29
N PRO A 130 -4.26 -26.79 -3.13
CA PRO A 130 -4.25 -27.73 -2.01
C PRO A 130 -2.98 -28.59 -2.01
N ALA A 131 -2.32 -28.72 -0.86
CA ALA A 131 -1.12 -29.53 -0.69
C ALA A 131 -1.11 -30.22 0.69
N ALA A 132 -1.50 -31.50 0.76
CA ALA A 132 -1.37 -32.38 1.93
C ALA A 132 -1.55 -31.71 3.31
N GLY A 133 -2.75 -31.18 3.60
CA GLY A 133 -3.05 -30.50 4.88
C GLY A 133 -2.66 -29.01 4.93
N ALA A 134 -2.11 -28.48 3.84
CA ALA A 134 -1.76 -27.08 3.63
C ALA A 134 -2.35 -26.55 2.31
N VAL A 135 -2.23 -25.24 2.11
CA VAL A 135 -2.42 -24.55 0.84
C VAL A 135 -1.07 -24.00 0.41
N ALA A 136 -0.58 -24.45 -0.75
CA ALA A 136 0.63 -23.94 -1.37
C ALA A 136 0.30 -22.71 -2.19
N LEU A 137 0.98 -21.60 -1.89
CA LEU A 137 0.82 -20.32 -2.55
C LEU A 137 2.08 -20.06 -3.37
N ARG A 138 1.93 -19.76 -4.66
CA ARG A 138 3.07 -19.52 -5.57
C ARG A 138 2.82 -18.32 -6.45
N TRP A 139 3.84 -17.48 -6.62
CA TRP A 139 3.81 -16.39 -7.59
C TRP A 139 5.10 -16.21 -8.35
N ARG A 140 4.98 -15.57 -9.52
CA ARG A 140 6.10 -15.18 -10.38
C ARG A 140 5.97 -13.74 -10.81
N THR A 141 7.09 -13.05 -10.89
CA THR A 141 7.20 -11.63 -11.24
C THR A 141 8.07 -11.50 -12.49
N ALA A 142 7.64 -10.66 -13.45
CA ALA A 142 8.41 -10.44 -14.68
C ALA A 142 9.51 -9.39 -14.49
N GLN A 143 9.21 -8.37 -13.68
CA GLN A 143 10.13 -7.29 -13.34
C GLN A 143 9.70 -6.70 -12.00
N GLU A 144 10.68 -6.38 -11.16
CA GLU A 144 10.49 -5.81 -9.82
C GLU A 144 11.21 -4.46 -9.74
N VAL A 145 10.84 -3.52 -10.61
CA VAL A 145 11.35 -2.15 -10.47
C VAL A 145 10.57 -1.52 -9.32
N ASN A 146 11.26 -1.11 -8.26
CA ASN A 146 10.71 -0.47 -7.06
C ASN A 146 9.82 -1.33 -6.16
N ALA A 147 9.78 -2.66 -6.31
CA ALA A 147 9.07 -3.51 -5.35
C ALA A 147 9.81 -3.57 -4.00
N ALA A 148 9.12 -3.34 -2.89
CA ALA A 148 9.68 -3.51 -1.55
C ALA A 148 9.41 -4.92 -1.00
N ARG A 149 8.15 -5.36 -1.03
CA ARG A 149 7.73 -6.65 -0.47
C ARG A 149 6.41 -7.14 -1.04
N TYR A 150 6.17 -8.43 -0.86
CA TYR A 150 4.90 -9.10 -1.09
C TYR A 150 4.27 -9.45 0.24
N GLU A 151 3.02 -9.04 0.47
CA GLU A 151 2.23 -9.47 1.61
C GLU A 151 1.20 -10.50 1.12
N VAL A 152 1.28 -11.72 1.64
CA VAL A 152 0.30 -12.76 1.39
C VAL A 152 -0.87 -12.50 2.32
N GLU A 153 -2.05 -12.31 1.76
CA GLU A 153 -3.28 -12.09 2.53
C GLU A 153 -4.27 -13.23 2.32
N ARG A 154 -5.01 -13.55 3.38
CA ARG A 154 -6.06 -14.56 3.37
C ARG A 154 -7.39 -13.98 3.87
N SER A 155 -8.47 -14.45 3.28
CA SER A 155 -9.84 -14.22 3.73
C SER A 155 -10.62 -15.55 3.81
N THR A 156 -11.60 -15.61 4.71
CA THR A 156 -12.59 -16.71 4.80
C THR A 156 -13.93 -16.35 4.15
N ASP A 157 -14.14 -15.09 3.76
CA ASP A 157 -15.39 -14.58 3.19
C ASP A 157 -15.19 -13.90 1.81
N GLY A 158 -13.95 -13.74 1.38
CA GLY A 158 -13.59 -13.02 0.15
C GLY A 158 -13.68 -11.50 0.25
N LEU A 159 -13.99 -10.95 1.43
CA LEU A 159 -14.21 -9.53 1.69
C LEU A 159 -13.13 -8.96 2.61
N LEU A 160 -12.94 -9.58 3.78
CA LEU A 160 -11.98 -9.15 4.78
C LEU A 160 -10.72 -10.01 4.70
N PHE A 161 -9.62 -9.37 4.30
CA PHE A 161 -8.32 -10.00 4.15
C PHE A 161 -7.39 -9.63 5.30
N ALA A 162 -6.74 -10.65 5.88
CA ALA A 162 -5.71 -10.48 6.90
C ALA A 162 -4.36 -10.96 6.37
N THR A 163 -3.29 -10.23 6.69
CA THR A 163 -1.93 -10.61 6.33
C THR A 163 -1.53 -11.90 7.03
N LEU A 164 -1.15 -12.90 6.24
CA LEU A 164 -0.62 -14.19 6.70
C LEU A 164 0.91 -14.12 6.86
N SER A 165 1.59 -13.56 5.87
CA SER A 165 3.05 -13.47 5.83
C SER A 165 3.50 -12.35 4.92
N GLN A 166 4.76 -11.93 5.06
CA GLN A 166 5.39 -10.94 4.21
C GLN A 166 6.75 -11.46 3.72
N GLN A 167 7.09 -11.20 2.48
CA GLN A 167 8.36 -11.58 1.89
C GLN A 167 8.98 -10.39 1.14
N PRO A 168 10.22 -9.97 1.47
CA PRO A 168 10.92 -8.93 0.73
C PRO A 168 11.05 -9.30 -0.75
N ALA A 169 10.91 -8.29 -1.61
CA ALA A 169 11.19 -8.42 -3.03
C ALA A 169 12.70 -8.65 -3.24
N ARG A 170 13.07 -9.51 -4.20
CA ARG A 170 14.45 -9.95 -4.47
C ARG A 170 14.85 -9.79 -5.94
N GLY A 171 14.04 -9.11 -6.75
CA GLY A 171 14.15 -9.09 -8.20
C GLY A 171 13.24 -10.13 -8.86
N ALA A 172 13.12 -10.05 -10.19
CA ALA A 172 12.27 -10.95 -10.98
C ALA A 172 12.53 -12.42 -10.64
N GLY A 173 11.48 -13.15 -10.26
CA GLY A 173 11.69 -14.48 -9.71
C GLY A 173 10.42 -15.25 -9.39
N ALA A 174 10.63 -16.40 -8.75
CA ALA A 174 9.58 -17.25 -8.22
C ALA A 174 9.60 -17.19 -6.69
N TYR A 175 8.40 -17.12 -6.13
CA TYR A 175 8.18 -16.98 -4.71
C TYR A 175 7.12 -17.98 -4.26
N ALA A 176 7.17 -18.33 -2.97
CA ALA A 176 6.23 -19.28 -2.41
C ALA A 176 5.95 -18.99 -0.93
N ALA A 177 4.74 -19.32 -0.52
CA ALA A 177 4.31 -19.36 0.87
C ALA A 177 3.42 -20.60 1.09
N SER A 178 3.17 -20.93 2.35
CA SER A 178 2.25 -21.99 2.73
C SER A 178 1.31 -21.51 3.81
N ASP A 179 0.05 -21.89 3.72
CA ASP A 179 -0.94 -21.72 4.77
C ASP A 179 -1.47 -23.08 5.23
N GLN A 180 -1.92 -23.18 6.47
CA GLN A 180 -2.59 -24.39 6.93
C GLN A 180 -3.94 -24.52 6.22
N ALA A 181 -4.24 -25.69 5.66
CA ALA A 181 -5.51 -25.90 5.00
C ALA A 181 -6.63 -25.85 6.03
N ARG A 182 -7.55 -24.94 5.83
CA ARG A 182 -8.79 -24.88 6.59
C ARG A 182 -9.94 -25.39 5.76
N PRO A 183 -11.03 -25.77 6.43
CA PRO A 183 -12.21 -26.18 5.75
C PRO A 183 -12.99 -25.06 5.08
N GLY A 184 -13.78 -25.42 4.08
CA GLY A 184 -14.56 -24.46 3.30
C GLY A 184 -13.71 -23.65 2.31
N PRO A 185 -14.31 -22.64 1.66
CA PRO A 185 -13.58 -21.79 0.73
C PRO A 185 -12.58 -20.91 1.49
N GLN A 186 -11.37 -20.85 0.96
CA GLN A 186 -10.30 -19.98 1.42
C GLN A 186 -9.86 -19.11 0.25
N TYR A 187 -9.78 -17.80 0.50
CA TYR A 187 -9.46 -16.80 -0.51
C TYR A 187 -8.09 -16.24 -0.20
N TYR A 188 -7.24 -16.15 -1.21
CA TYR A 188 -5.89 -15.62 -1.08
C TYR A 188 -5.66 -14.54 -2.11
N ARG A 189 -4.86 -13.53 -1.76
CA ARG A 189 -4.33 -12.54 -2.69
C ARG A 189 -2.95 -12.11 -2.24
N LEU A 190 -2.20 -11.50 -3.15
CA LEU A 190 -1.00 -10.75 -2.82
C LEU A 190 -1.35 -9.28 -2.74
N ARG A 191 -0.80 -8.60 -1.74
CA ARG A 191 -0.60 -7.16 -1.73
C ARG A 191 0.86 -6.91 -2.11
N LEU A 192 1.06 -6.29 -3.27
CA LEU A 192 2.37 -5.95 -3.81
C LEU A 192 2.67 -4.54 -3.31
N VAL A 193 3.69 -4.39 -2.45
CA VAL A 193 4.04 -3.11 -1.85
C VAL A 193 5.34 -2.61 -2.47
N ASP A 194 5.31 -1.39 -2.98
CA ASP A 194 6.46 -0.73 -3.59
C ASP A 194 7.28 0.05 -2.54
N ALA A 195 8.46 0.51 -2.93
CA ALA A 195 9.42 1.20 -2.07
C ALA A 195 8.89 2.55 -1.54
N ASP A 196 7.95 3.15 -2.25
CA ASP A 196 7.20 4.36 -1.86
C ASP A 196 5.98 4.06 -0.97
N ALA A 197 5.81 2.80 -0.55
CA ALA A 197 4.68 2.27 0.21
C ALA A 197 3.33 2.25 -0.54
N SER A 198 3.28 2.61 -1.82
CA SER A 198 2.12 2.35 -2.67
C SER A 198 1.92 0.84 -2.84
N PHE A 199 0.70 0.43 -3.20
CA PHE A 199 0.41 -0.99 -3.35
C PHE A 199 -0.66 -1.31 -4.39
N SER A 200 -0.57 -2.53 -4.91
CA SER A 200 -1.59 -3.13 -5.78
C SER A 200 -1.92 -4.55 -5.31
N TYR A 201 -3.03 -5.11 -5.80
CA TYR A 201 -3.43 -6.47 -5.48
C TYR A 201 -3.34 -7.40 -6.69
N SER A 202 -2.99 -8.66 -6.42
CA SER A 202 -3.22 -9.72 -7.41
C SER A 202 -4.71 -10.01 -7.59
N PRO A 203 -5.09 -10.76 -8.64
CA PRO A 203 -6.34 -11.50 -8.63
C PRO A 203 -6.46 -12.38 -7.38
N VAL A 204 -7.70 -12.61 -6.93
CA VAL A 204 -7.98 -13.51 -5.80
C VAL A 204 -7.92 -14.95 -6.29
N ALA A 205 -7.08 -15.76 -5.65
CA ALA A 205 -7.05 -17.20 -5.84
C ALA A 205 -7.95 -17.86 -4.79
N VAL A 206 -8.79 -18.79 -5.22
CA VAL A 206 -9.74 -19.49 -4.34
C VAL A 206 -9.35 -20.95 -4.25
N VAL A 207 -9.24 -21.45 -3.02
CA VAL A 207 -9.05 -22.87 -2.74
C VAL A 207 -10.21 -23.36 -1.91
N ASN A 208 -10.88 -24.39 -2.41
CA ASN A 208 -11.83 -25.12 -1.60
C ASN A 208 -11.03 -26.11 -0.75
N GLY A 209 -11.01 -25.85 0.56
CA GLY A 209 -10.57 -26.83 1.54
C GLY A 209 -11.49 -28.05 1.54
N ALA A 210 -11.15 -29.05 2.35
CA ALA A 210 -11.95 -30.26 2.45
C ALA A 210 -13.41 -29.92 2.82
N ALA A 211 -14.35 -30.53 2.09
CA ALA A 211 -15.77 -30.33 2.31
C ALA A 211 -16.14 -30.75 3.74
N LEU A 212 -17.02 -29.99 4.39
CA LEU A 212 -17.63 -30.38 5.67
C LEU A 212 -18.51 -31.59 5.43
N ILE A 213 -18.24 -32.70 6.12
CA ILE A 213 -19.01 -33.94 6.02
C ILE A 213 -19.84 -34.24 7.27
N GLY A 214 -19.59 -33.53 8.37
CA GLY A 214 -20.38 -33.70 9.60
C GLY A 214 -20.16 -32.58 10.61
N ARG A 215 -21.23 -32.25 11.35
CA ARG A 215 -21.19 -31.40 12.55
C ARG A 215 -21.82 -32.15 13.71
N VAL A 216 -21.16 -32.09 14.86
CA VAL A 216 -21.68 -32.60 16.13
C VAL A 216 -21.54 -31.50 17.18
N TRP A 217 -22.56 -31.35 18.03
CA TRP A 217 -22.56 -30.36 19.10
C TRP A 217 -22.47 -31.06 20.44
N TYR A 218 -21.75 -30.45 21.39
CA TYR A 218 -21.66 -30.91 22.77
C TYR A 218 -21.98 -29.74 23.71
N ASN A 219 -22.58 -30.02 24.86
CA ASN A 219 -22.64 -29.04 25.94
C ASN A 219 -21.31 -29.02 26.74
N GLU A 220 -21.21 -28.12 27.71
CA GLU A 220 -20.02 -27.92 28.54
C GLU A 220 -19.61 -29.11 29.42
N ILE A 221 -20.52 -30.08 29.64
CA ILE A 221 -20.22 -31.33 30.34
C ILE A 221 -19.93 -32.50 29.39
N GLY A 222 -19.83 -32.26 28.08
CA GLY A 222 -19.47 -33.27 27.08
C GLY A 222 -20.62 -34.15 26.60
N GLN A 223 -21.88 -33.82 26.91
CA GLN A 223 -23.04 -34.52 26.36
C GLN A 223 -23.27 -34.11 24.90
N ARG A 224 -23.39 -35.10 24.02
CA ARG A 224 -23.73 -34.89 22.60
C ARG A 224 -25.17 -34.38 22.44
N LEU A 225 -25.34 -33.34 21.64
CA LEU A 225 -26.63 -32.72 21.29
C LEU A 225 -26.97 -33.00 19.82
N GLY A 226 -28.26 -33.10 19.51
CA GLY A 226 -28.75 -33.26 18.13
C GLY A 226 -28.75 -31.95 17.32
N ALA A 227 -28.87 -30.81 17.99
CA ALA A 227 -28.85 -29.47 17.42
C ALA A 227 -28.28 -28.49 18.47
N PRO A 228 -27.77 -27.31 18.06
CA PRO A 228 -27.32 -26.30 19.01
C PRO A 228 -28.49 -25.81 19.89
N GLN A 229 -28.22 -25.56 21.17
CA GLN A 229 -29.16 -25.04 22.17
C GLN A 229 -28.57 -23.82 22.88
N ALA A 230 -29.39 -22.99 23.53
CA ALA A 230 -28.87 -21.87 24.31
C ALA A 230 -27.89 -22.34 25.40
N GLY A 231 -26.79 -21.61 25.58
CA GLY A 231 -25.71 -21.94 26.51
C GLY A 231 -24.34 -22.09 25.84
N PHE A 232 -23.34 -22.56 26.61
CA PHE A 232 -22.02 -22.84 26.07
C PHE A 232 -22.02 -24.16 25.31
N LEU A 233 -21.58 -24.10 24.06
CA LEU A 233 -21.54 -25.23 23.16
C LEU A 233 -20.12 -25.43 22.62
N ILE A 234 -19.81 -26.69 22.34
CA ILE A 234 -18.64 -27.10 21.56
C ILE A 234 -19.15 -27.67 20.24
N GLU A 235 -18.82 -27.02 19.14
CA GLU A 235 -18.94 -27.57 17.79
C GLU A 235 -17.76 -28.49 17.54
N VAL A 236 -18.00 -29.66 16.99
CA VAL A 236 -16.99 -30.51 16.38
C VAL A 236 -17.38 -30.70 14.91
N SER A 237 -16.59 -30.13 14.01
CA SER A 237 -16.74 -30.26 12.57
C SER A 237 -15.77 -31.30 12.03
N THR A 238 -16.27 -32.21 11.19
CA THR A 238 -15.48 -33.25 10.50
C THR A 238 -15.49 -33.00 8.99
N TYR A 239 -14.33 -33.17 8.36
CA TYR A 239 -14.12 -32.84 6.96
C TYR A 239 -13.76 -34.07 6.12
N ALA A 240 -14.00 -34.00 4.81
CA ALA A 240 -13.82 -35.10 3.86
C ALA A 240 -12.39 -35.68 3.83
N ASN A 241 -11.40 -34.89 4.23
CA ASN A 241 -10.00 -35.31 4.35
C ASN A 241 -9.65 -35.91 5.72
N GLY A 242 -10.63 -36.15 6.60
CA GLY A 242 -10.43 -36.66 7.95
C GLY A 242 -10.03 -35.60 8.99
N ALA A 243 -9.88 -34.33 8.61
CA ALA A 243 -9.61 -33.26 9.57
C ALA A 243 -10.80 -33.06 10.52
N VAL A 244 -10.50 -32.69 11.77
CA VAL A 244 -11.50 -32.37 12.80
C VAL A 244 -11.14 -31.01 13.40
N GLU A 245 -12.11 -30.08 13.40
CA GLU A 245 -11.99 -28.79 14.11
C GLU A 245 -13.01 -28.73 15.25
N SER A 246 -12.61 -28.14 16.38
CA SER A 246 -13.53 -27.83 17.48
C SER A 246 -13.61 -26.34 17.76
N ARG A 247 -14.81 -25.79 17.97
CA ARG A 247 -15.03 -24.38 18.33
C ARG A 247 -15.94 -24.27 19.54
N LYS A 248 -15.59 -23.42 20.51
CA LYS A 248 -16.45 -23.11 21.65
C LYS A 248 -17.13 -21.77 21.42
N TYR A 249 -18.44 -21.70 21.62
CA TYR A 249 -19.22 -20.48 21.45
C TYR A 249 -20.41 -20.46 22.42
N LEU A 250 -20.88 -19.25 22.75
CA LEU A 250 -22.06 -19.01 23.57
C LEU A 250 -23.25 -18.76 22.63
N GLN A 251 -24.22 -19.66 22.63
CA GLN A 251 -25.47 -19.49 21.91
C GLN A 251 -26.46 -18.77 22.84
N GLN A 252 -26.97 -17.61 22.44
CA GLN A 252 -28.03 -16.90 23.17
C GLN A 252 -29.39 -17.56 22.96
#